data_AF-A0A6A6V275-F1
#
_entry.id   AF-A0A6A6V275-F1
#
_cell.length_a   1.000
_cell.length_b   1.000
_cell.length_c   1.000
_cell.angle_alpha   90.00
_cell.angle_beta   90.00
_cell.angle_gamma   90.00
#
_symmetry.space_group_name_H-M   'P 1'
#
loop_
_entity.id
_entity.type
_entity.pdbx_description
1 polymer ?
#
loop_
_entity_poly.entity_id
_entity_poly.type
_entity_poly.pdbx_seq_one_letter_code
_entity_poly.pdbx_strand_id
1 'polypeptide(L)'
;QPRRRGRPRGSKNKPKVQYLSKKEEDDYALAVKLRNDGVINTPGAPFEASDQKEIEDLVGRGVFSFELFDPVIHSGYRIFKSRMVREVKGKTMAPYEKSRLVVQGYNDEGKRDILTQTPTIQRSSQRLILVLRP
;
A
#
# COMPACT_ATOMS: atom_id res chain seq x y z
N GLN A 1 -29.30 -35.46 -7.43
CA GLN A 1 -28.04 -35.17 -6.71
C GLN A 1 -27.89 -33.67 -6.53
N PRO A 2 -27.75 -33.13 -5.29
CA PRO A 2 -27.64 -31.69 -5.11
C PRO A 2 -26.21 -31.20 -5.42
N ARG A 3 -26.10 -30.16 -6.26
CA ARG A 3 -24.83 -29.50 -6.59
C ARG A 3 -24.29 -28.77 -5.35
N ARG A 4 -23.14 -29.20 -4.83
CA ARG A 4 -22.40 -28.47 -3.78
C ARG A 4 -21.85 -27.16 -4.36
N ARG A 5 -22.57 -26.05 -4.20
CA ARG A 5 -21.97 -24.71 -4.29
C ARG A 5 -21.14 -24.47 -3.03
N GLY A 6 -19.84 -24.68 -3.14
CA GLY A 6 -18.88 -24.38 -2.09
C GLY A 6 -17.52 -24.07 -2.68
N ARG A 7 -16.88 -23.00 -2.18
CA ARG A 7 -15.51 -22.63 -2.54
C ARG A 7 -14.56 -23.79 -2.18
N PRO A 8 -13.62 -24.18 -3.06
CA PRO A 8 -12.69 -25.28 -2.77
C PRO A 8 -11.91 -25.03 -1.48
N ARG A 9 -11.92 -26.00 -0.56
CA ARG A 9 -11.03 -26.02 0.62
C ARG A 9 -9.60 -26.18 0.12
N GLY A 10 -8.76 -25.17 0.37
CA GLY A 10 -7.33 -25.18 0.01
C GLY A 10 -6.75 -23.85 -0.46
N SER A 11 -7.58 -22.86 -0.83
CA SER A 11 -7.07 -21.58 -1.39
C SER A 11 -6.53 -20.57 -0.37
N LYS A 12 -6.43 -20.92 0.93
CA LYS A 12 -6.07 -19.95 1.98
C LYS A 12 -4.56 -19.70 2.12
N ASN A 13 -3.70 -20.63 1.69
CA ASN A 13 -2.26 -20.59 1.99
C ASN A 13 -1.33 -20.54 0.77
N LYS A 14 -1.82 -20.18 -0.43
CA LYS A 14 -0.89 -19.85 -1.52
C LYS A 14 -0.26 -18.48 -1.23
N PRO A 15 1.07 -18.33 -1.32
CA PRO A 15 1.69 -17.02 -1.29
C PRO A 15 1.06 -16.20 -2.42
N LYS A 16 0.28 -15.19 -2.04
CA LYS A 16 -0.29 -14.26 -3.00
C LYS A 16 0.86 -13.36 -3.42
N VAL A 17 1.40 -13.61 -4.61
CA VAL A 17 2.21 -12.63 -5.30
C VAL A 17 1.40 -11.34 -5.34
N GLN A 18 2.00 -10.25 -4.87
CA GLN A 18 1.35 -8.95 -4.93
C GLN A 18 1.37 -8.54 -6.40
N TYR A 19 0.31 -8.92 -7.13
CA TYR A 19 0.15 -8.52 -8.51
C TYR A 19 0.12 -6.98 -8.53
N LEU A 20 1.17 -6.35 -9.06
CA LEU A 20 1.06 -4.98 -9.50
C LEU A 20 -0.13 -4.92 -10.44
N SER A 21 -0.92 -3.86 -10.34
CA SER A 21 -1.91 -3.64 -11.38
C SER A 21 -1.18 -3.41 -12.71
N LYS A 22 -1.75 -3.86 -13.83
CA LYS A 22 -1.21 -3.58 -15.16
C LYS A 22 -0.90 -2.08 -15.35
N LYS A 23 -1.73 -1.22 -14.76
CA LYS A 23 -1.50 0.22 -14.71
C LYS A 23 -0.17 0.60 -14.03
N GLU A 24 0.15 0.01 -12.87
CA GLU A 24 1.40 0.29 -12.17
C GLU A 24 2.62 -0.21 -12.94
N GLU A 25 2.51 -1.33 -13.66
CA GLU A 25 3.56 -1.82 -14.56
C GLU A 25 3.78 -0.85 -15.73
N ASP A 26 2.69 -0.40 -16.37
CA ASP A 26 2.73 0.58 -17.46
C ASP A 26 3.32 1.92 -16.99
N ASP A 27 2.95 2.37 -15.79
CA ASP A 27 3.47 3.60 -15.19
C ASP A 27 4.96 3.46 -14.81
N TYR A 28 5.40 2.28 -14.37
CA TYR A 28 6.82 2.02 -14.13
C TYR A 28 7.64 2.04 -15.41
N ALA A 29 7.16 1.37 -16.47
CA ALA A 29 7.81 1.40 -17.78
C ALA A 29 7.87 2.83 -18.34
N LEU A 30 6.80 3.61 -18.15
CA LEU A 30 6.76 5.03 -18.52
C LEU A 30 7.79 5.86 -17.74
N ALA A 31 7.92 5.65 -16.43
CA ALA A 31 8.90 6.35 -15.60
C ALA A 31 10.34 6.08 -16.07
N VAL A 32 10.67 4.83 -16.38
CA VAL A 32 11.98 4.45 -16.93
C VAL A 32 12.25 5.17 -18.25
N LYS A 33 11.26 5.17 -19.16
CA LYS A 33 11.39 5.86 -20.45
C LYS A 33 11.63 7.37 -20.26
N LEU A 34 10.83 8.04 -19.43
CA LEU A 34 10.92 9.48 -19.20
C LEU A 34 12.25 9.91 -18.54
N ARG A 35 12.85 9.04 -17.73
CA ARG A 35 14.19 9.26 -17.17
C ARG A 35 15.28 9.11 -18.22
N ASN A 36 15.19 8.09 -19.07
CA ASN A 36 16.12 7.92 -20.19
C ASN A 36 16.05 9.08 -21.18
N ASP A 37 14.85 9.64 -21.39
CA ASP A 37 14.61 10.81 -22.24
C ASP A 37 15.03 12.14 -21.56
N GLY A 38 15.49 12.11 -20.29
CA GLY A 38 15.92 13.29 -19.55
C GLY A 38 14.80 14.25 -19.12
N VAL A 39 13.54 13.82 -19.24
CA VAL A 39 12.37 14.63 -18.82
C VAL A 39 12.21 14.60 -17.31
N ILE A 40 12.44 13.43 -16.69
CA ILE A 40 12.48 13.25 -15.23
C ILE A 40 13.94 13.08 -14.81
N ASN A 41 14.46 14.05 -14.06
CA ASN A 41 15.86 14.11 -13.64
C ASN A 41 16.04 13.84 -12.14
N THR A 42 15.06 13.20 -11.52
CA THR A 42 15.09 12.88 -10.09
C THR A 42 16.21 11.85 -9.81
N PRO A 43 17.09 12.10 -8.82
CA PRO A 43 18.16 11.16 -8.49
C PRO A 43 17.60 9.85 -7.90
N GLY A 44 18.39 8.77 -7.99
CA GLY A 44 18.05 7.44 -7.47
C GLY A 44 17.31 6.57 -8.49
N ALA A 45 16.70 5.48 -8.03
CA ALA A 45 15.86 4.59 -8.82
C ALA A 45 14.47 5.21 -9.09
N PRO A 46 13.71 4.70 -10.10
CA PRO A 46 12.34 5.15 -10.35
C PRO A 46 11.48 5.09 -9.09
N PHE A 47 10.80 6.20 -8.77
CA PHE A 47 9.96 6.40 -7.59
C PHE A 47 10.67 6.40 -6.22
N GLU A 48 11.99 6.24 -6.15
CA GLU A 48 12.70 6.18 -4.86
C GLU A 48 12.55 7.50 -4.07
N ALA A 49 12.83 8.63 -4.72
CA ALA A 49 12.68 9.94 -4.09
C ALA A 49 11.22 10.26 -3.74
N SER A 50 10.25 9.80 -4.55
CA SER A 50 8.83 10.01 -4.24
C SER A 50 8.33 9.10 -3.12
N ASP A 51 8.85 7.88 -3.00
CA ASP A 51 8.58 6.97 -1.90
C ASP A 51 9.10 7.56 -0.58
N GLN A 52 10.36 8.02 -0.57
CA GLN A 52 10.98 8.63 0.60
C GLN A 52 10.21 9.88 1.04
N LYS A 53 9.87 10.76 0.10
CA LYS A 53 9.11 11.98 0.38
C LYS A 53 7.73 11.70 0.97
N GLU A 54 7.00 10.72 0.43
CA GLU A 54 5.68 10.35 0.97
C GLU A 54 5.80 9.85 2.42
N ILE A 55 6.81 9.03 2.72
CA ILE A 55 7.06 8.53 4.06
C ILE A 55 7.42 9.68 5.02
N GLU A 56 8.36 10.54 4.64
CA GLU A 56 8.80 11.69 5.43
C GLU A 56 7.65 12.66 5.70
N ASP A 57 6.84 12.97 4.69
CA ASP A 57 5.69 13.86 4.82
C ASP A 57 4.65 13.29 5.81
N LEU A 58 4.40 11.98 5.78
CA LEU A 58 3.44 11.33 6.69
C LEU A 58 3.97 11.24 8.12
N VAL A 59 5.25 10.94 8.31
CA VAL A 59 5.92 10.93 9.63
C VAL A 59 5.99 12.36 10.20
N GLY A 60 6.40 13.34 9.39
CA GLY A 60 6.52 14.74 9.79
C GLY A 60 5.19 15.38 10.18
N ARG A 61 4.07 14.90 9.63
CA ARG A 61 2.71 15.29 10.05
C ARG A 61 2.20 14.54 11.28
N GLY A 62 2.96 13.59 11.81
CA GLY A 62 2.56 12.75 12.94
C GLY A 62 1.44 11.77 12.61
N VAL A 63 1.26 11.39 11.33
CA VAL A 63 0.23 10.43 10.91
C VAL A 63 0.56 9.02 11.40
N PHE A 64 1.83 8.63 11.34
CA PHE A 64 2.33 7.39 11.91
C PHE A 64 3.79 7.55 12.39
N SER A 65 4.22 6.61 13.22
CA SER A 65 5.61 6.44 13.64
C SER A 65 6.11 5.05 13.24
N PHE A 66 7.42 4.92 13.09
CA PHE A 66 8.04 3.61 12.92
C PHE A 66 8.18 2.92 14.27
N GLU A 67 7.66 1.71 14.37
CA GLU A 67 7.88 0.82 15.50
C GLU A 67 8.48 -0.50 15.00
N LEU A 68 9.47 -1.00 15.73
CA LEU A 68 9.95 -2.35 15.53
C LEU A 68 8.88 -3.33 16.02
N PHE A 69 8.60 -4.35 15.21
CA PHE A 69 7.65 -5.38 15.59
C PHE A 69 8.21 -6.22 16.74
N ASP A 70 7.50 -6.22 17.86
CA ASP A 70 7.76 -7.04 19.03
C ASP A 70 6.60 -8.05 19.18
N PRO A 71 6.86 -9.36 19.10
CA PRO A 71 5.80 -10.37 19.17
C PRO A 71 5.11 -10.43 20.54
N VAL A 72 5.71 -9.90 21.61
CA VAL A 72 5.12 -9.85 22.95
C VAL A 72 4.22 -8.63 23.08
N ILE A 73 4.73 -7.45 22.75
CA ILE A 73 3.98 -6.19 22.87
C ILE A 73 2.87 -6.12 21.81
N HIS A 74 3.17 -6.55 20.59
CA HIS A 74 2.21 -6.52 19.48
C HIS A 74 1.37 -7.80 19.36
N SER A 75 1.46 -8.70 20.35
CA SER A 75 0.49 -9.78 20.50
C SER A 75 -0.91 -9.21 20.74
N GLY A 76 -1.86 -9.59 19.90
CA GLY A 76 -3.24 -9.10 19.97
C GLY A 76 -3.49 -7.75 19.29
N TYR A 77 -2.45 -7.02 18.87
CA TYR A 77 -2.66 -5.88 17.99
C TYR A 77 -3.04 -6.30 16.59
N ARG A 78 -3.90 -5.48 15.98
CA ARG A 78 -4.32 -5.67 14.61
C ARG A 78 -3.32 -5.05 13.65
N ILE A 79 -2.66 -5.91 12.90
CA ILE A 79 -1.66 -5.52 11.90
C ILE A 79 -2.28 -5.51 10.51
N PHE A 80 -2.22 -4.36 9.85
CA PHE A 80 -2.67 -4.22 8.47
C PHE A 80 -1.50 -4.37 7.52
N LYS A 81 -1.78 -4.97 6.36
CA LYS A 81 -0.86 -4.92 5.24
C LYS A 81 -0.89 -3.54 4.64
N SER A 82 0.27 -2.95 4.41
CA SER A 82 0.43 -1.74 3.61
C SER A 82 1.31 -2.00 2.40
N ARG A 83 1.19 -1.16 1.39
CA ARG A 83 2.09 -1.16 0.23
C ARG A 83 2.23 0.25 -0.34
N MET A 84 3.34 0.49 -1.03
CA MET A 84 3.46 1.67 -1.89
C MET A 84 2.70 1.43 -3.20
N VAL A 85 1.95 2.44 -3.63
CA VAL A 85 1.31 2.52 -4.94
C VAL A 85 1.99 3.63 -5.72
N ARG A 86 2.51 3.29 -6.89
CA ARG A 86 3.33 4.18 -7.73
C ARG A 86 2.59 4.53 -9.01
N GLU A 87 2.63 5.80 -9.39
CA GLU A 87 1.93 6.31 -10.58
C GLU A 87 2.71 7.51 -11.16
N VAL A 88 2.86 7.56 -12.48
CA VAL A 88 3.36 8.77 -13.15
C VAL A 88 2.19 9.74 -13.35
N LYS A 89 2.30 10.93 -12.77
CA LYS A 89 1.34 12.02 -12.92
C LYS A 89 1.81 13.04 -13.95
N GLY A 90 0.91 13.91 -14.40
CA GLY A 90 1.26 15.04 -15.28
C GLY A 90 1.68 14.65 -16.70
N LYS A 91 1.26 13.47 -17.20
CA LYS A 91 1.73 12.83 -18.44
C LYS A 91 1.76 13.71 -19.69
N THR A 92 0.90 14.73 -19.78
CA THR A 92 0.76 15.60 -20.94
C THR A 92 1.62 16.87 -20.94
N MET A 93 2.11 17.34 -19.79
CA MET A 93 2.82 18.62 -19.71
C MET A 93 4.14 18.53 -18.96
N ALA A 94 4.09 18.06 -17.72
CA ALA A 94 5.24 17.96 -16.83
C ALA A 94 5.10 16.65 -16.04
N PRO A 95 5.58 15.53 -16.60
CA PRO A 95 5.41 14.27 -15.94
C PRO A 95 6.28 14.18 -14.70
N TYR A 96 5.74 13.60 -13.64
CA TYR A 96 6.46 13.40 -12.39
C TYR A 96 6.04 12.11 -11.70
N GLU A 97 6.97 11.54 -10.94
CA GLU A 97 6.76 10.33 -10.16
C GLU A 97 5.98 10.64 -8.89
N LYS A 98 4.92 9.87 -8.63
CA LYS A 98 4.13 10.00 -7.42
C LYS A 98 3.95 8.65 -6.76
N SER A 99 4.22 8.63 -5.47
CA SER A 99 4.02 7.48 -4.61
C SER A 99 2.93 7.76 -3.58
N ARG A 100 2.20 6.73 -3.17
CA ARG A 100 1.21 6.79 -2.09
C ARG A 100 1.32 5.57 -1.21
N LEU A 101 1.31 5.77 0.10
CA LEU A 101 1.19 4.65 1.04
C LEU A 101 -0.28 4.22 1.12
N VAL A 102 -0.57 2.95 0.80
CA VAL A 102 -1.92 2.40 0.82
C VAL A 102 -2.02 1.26 1.80
N VAL A 103 -3.00 1.34 2.70
CA VAL A 103 -3.33 0.29 3.66
C VAL A 103 -4.40 -0.62 3.06
N GLN A 104 -4.14 -1.92 3.05
CA GLN A 104 -5.07 -2.91 2.51
C GLN A 104 -6.27 -3.06 3.45
N GLY A 105 -7.40 -2.50 3.03
CA GLY A 105 -8.67 -2.76 3.70
C GLY A 105 -9.35 -4.06 3.25
N TYR A 106 -9.21 -4.51 2.00
CA TYR A 106 -10.01 -5.61 1.45
C TYR A 106 -9.40 -7.01 1.67
N ASN A 107 -10.22 -7.99 2.07
CA ASN A 107 -9.81 -9.37 2.40
C ASN A 107 -8.71 -9.43 3.48
N ASP A 108 -8.76 -8.50 4.43
CA ASP A 108 -7.98 -8.49 5.67
C ASP A 108 -8.87 -9.04 6.79
N GLU A 109 -8.42 -10.08 7.50
CA GLU A 109 -9.27 -10.78 8.48
C GLU A 109 -9.67 -9.89 9.65
N GLY A 110 -8.79 -8.97 10.07
CA GLY A 110 -9.19 -8.10 11.16
C GLY A 110 -10.28 -7.09 10.74
N LYS A 111 -10.62 -6.94 9.44
CA LYS A 111 -11.42 -5.80 8.90
C LYS A 111 -12.86 -5.79 9.36
N ARG A 112 -13.31 -6.91 9.90
CA ARG A 112 -14.66 -7.09 10.41
C ARG A 112 -15.06 -5.94 11.34
N ASP A 113 -14.14 -5.48 12.20
CA ASP A 113 -14.48 -4.48 13.23
C ASP A 113 -14.33 -3.01 12.78
N ILE A 114 -13.63 -2.75 11.67
CA ILE A 114 -13.51 -1.36 11.14
C ILE A 114 -14.75 -0.96 10.34
N LEU A 115 -15.31 -1.90 9.58
CA LEU A 115 -16.49 -1.62 8.75
C LEU A 115 -17.82 -1.73 9.49
N THR A 116 -17.81 -2.28 10.71
CA THR A 116 -18.99 -2.32 11.59
C THR A 116 -19.14 -1.06 12.42
N GLN A 117 -18.11 -0.22 12.49
CA GLN A 117 -18.19 1.08 13.13
C GLN A 117 -18.88 2.09 12.22
N THR A 118 -19.73 2.93 12.82
CA THR A 118 -20.41 4.02 12.13
C THR A 118 -19.39 5.03 11.58
N PRO A 119 -19.67 5.69 10.45
CA PRO A 119 -18.74 6.59 9.78
C PRO A 119 -18.23 7.75 10.67
N THR A 120 -18.95 8.07 11.73
CA THR A 120 -18.57 9.07 12.73
C THR A 120 -17.41 8.61 13.60
N ILE A 121 -17.35 7.33 13.99
CA ILE A 121 -16.27 6.74 14.80
C ILE A 121 -15.02 6.52 13.95
N GLN A 122 -15.19 6.24 12.65
CA GLN A 122 -14.06 6.10 11.73
C GLN A 122 -13.28 7.42 11.52
N ARG A 123 -13.89 8.58 11.83
CA ARG A 123 -13.18 9.88 11.89
C ARG A 123 -12.51 10.14 13.23
N SER A 124 -12.92 9.48 14.32
CA SER A 124 -12.32 9.64 15.65
C SER A 124 -11.29 8.52 15.90
N SER A 125 -10.03 8.82 15.58
CA SER A 125 -8.81 8.18 16.11
C SER A 125 -8.83 6.65 16.27
N GLN A 126 -8.69 5.92 15.16
CA GLN A 126 -8.16 4.55 15.21
C GLN A 126 -6.64 4.60 15.07
N ARG A 127 -5.91 4.05 16.05
CA ARG A 127 -4.47 3.80 15.94
C ARG A 127 -4.26 2.51 15.13
N LEU A 128 -3.66 2.62 13.96
CA LEU A 128 -3.42 1.50 13.05
C LEU A 128 -1.93 1.13 13.09
N ILE A 129 -1.63 -0.15 13.31
CA ILE A 129 -0.27 -0.68 13.16
C ILE A 129 -0.13 -1.26 11.76
N LEU A 130 0.84 -0.72 11.01
CA LEU A 130 1.11 -1.09 9.63
C LEU A 130 2.40 -1.91 9.59
N VAL A 131 2.42 -3.00 8.81
CA VAL A 131 3.64 -3.77 8.57
C VAL A 131 4.15 -3.51 7.15
N LEU A 132 5.41 -3.08 7.08
CA LEU A 132 6.22 -3.07 5.87
C LEU A 132 6.83 -4.45 5.68
N ARG A 133 6.63 -5.04 4.50
CA ARG A 133 7.36 -6.24 4.09
C ARG A 133 8.47 -5.86 3.11
N PRO A 134 9.58 -6.62 3.09
CA PRO A 134 10.51 -6.65 1.97
C PRO A 134 9.80 -7.02 0.67
#